data_AF-A0A9P7DTG6-F1
#
_entry.id   AF-A0A9P7DTG6-F1
#
_cell.length_a   1.000
_cell.length_b   1.000
_cell.length_c   1.000
_cell.angle_alpha   90.00
_cell.angle_beta   90.00
_cell.angle_gamma   90.00
#
_symmetry.space_group_name_H-M   'P 1'
#
loop_
_entity.id
_entity.type
_entity.pdbx_description
1 polymer ?
#
loop_
_entity_poly.entity_id
_entity_poly.type
_entity_poly.pdbx_seq_one_letter_code
_entity_poly.pdbx_strand_id
1 'polypeptide(L)'
;ARSLYRWLHSIISSSPKPPALIHVKAHTDSSSLPARANTLVDAIAHDSHSQVIRPYPVPYATFELDSFVLYSPSLKFIECPLPLLLTHILSSHTAADPTFVPGRTLTLPLYDLHAPPDHPYVRTPYAYSALVQLYARSRQLDSASVRFARMGNVSPWCQFGCECLETPHHLFAKCRRFAETRIKSSQEVVDTTSMLLCEAKTTIRTTDVYLHSARRLFVDDASVWPL
;
A
#
# COMPACT_ATOMS: atom_id res chain seq x y z
N ALA A 1 5.20 17.71 -16.56
CA ALA A 1 4.34 18.88 -16.32
C ALA A 1 5.12 20.21 -16.31
N ARG A 2 6.37 20.25 -16.79
CA ARG A 2 7.17 21.49 -16.89
C ARG A 2 6.55 22.47 -17.87
N SER A 3 5.97 21.97 -18.97
CA SER A 3 5.21 22.76 -19.95
C SER A 3 4.03 23.48 -19.31
N LEU A 4 3.26 22.81 -18.46
CA LEU A 4 2.13 23.38 -17.73
C LEU A 4 2.57 24.49 -16.75
N TYR A 5 3.68 24.29 -16.05
CA TYR A 5 4.23 25.34 -15.18
C TYR A 5 4.70 26.56 -15.97
N ARG A 6 5.34 26.36 -17.12
CA ARG A 6 5.71 27.47 -18.02
C ARG A 6 4.50 28.19 -18.58
N TRP A 7 3.45 27.45 -18.95
CA TRP A 7 2.20 28.05 -19.38
C TRP A 7 1.54 28.90 -18.31
N LEU A 8 1.44 28.38 -17.08
CA LEU A 8 0.93 29.14 -15.94
C LEU A 8 1.78 30.39 -15.68
N HIS A 9 3.11 30.26 -15.74
CA HIS A 9 4.01 31.40 -15.59
C HIS A 9 3.83 32.43 -16.72
N SER A 10 3.66 31.98 -17.95
CA SER A 10 3.41 32.79 -19.14
C SER A 10 2.11 33.58 -19.01
N ILE A 11 1.03 32.95 -18.54
CA ILE A 11 -0.25 33.61 -18.24
C ILE A 11 -0.08 34.69 -17.17
N ILE A 12 0.59 34.37 -16.06
CA ILE A 12 0.80 35.32 -14.96
C ILE A 12 1.63 36.51 -15.45
N SER A 13 2.69 36.25 -16.21
CA SER A 13 3.64 37.26 -16.69
C SER A 13 3.05 38.16 -17.79
N SER A 14 2.14 37.61 -18.62
CA SER A 14 1.47 38.35 -19.69
C SER A 14 0.20 39.08 -19.23
N SER A 15 -0.28 38.83 -18.00
CA SER A 15 -1.46 39.48 -17.47
C SER A 15 -1.17 40.94 -17.08
N PRO A 16 -1.95 41.92 -17.55
CA PRO A 16 -1.77 43.33 -17.19
C PRO A 16 -2.00 43.59 -15.70
N LYS A 17 -2.70 42.70 -15.00
CA LYS A 17 -2.88 42.69 -13.54
C LYS A 17 -2.78 41.24 -13.05
N PRO A 18 -1.58 40.74 -12.72
CA PRO A 18 -1.43 39.37 -12.25
C PRO A 18 -2.22 39.18 -10.95
N PRO A 19 -3.00 38.08 -10.83
CA PRO A 19 -3.71 37.80 -9.59
C PRO A 19 -2.71 37.50 -8.46
N ALA A 20 -3.01 37.96 -7.25
CA ALA A 20 -2.24 37.57 -6.07
C ALA A 20 -2.45 36.07 -5.80
N LEU A 21 -1.35 35.31 -5.75
CA LEU A 21 -1.40 33.89 -5.38
C LEU A 21 -1.54 33.79 -3.86
N ILE A 22 -2.72 33.38 -3.41
CA ILE A 22 -3.03 33.21 -1.99
C ILE A 22 -3.15 31.72 -1.71
N HIS A 23 -2.32 31.23 -0.78
CA HIS A 23 -2.45 29.87 -0.27
C HIS A 23 -3.60 29.80 0.74
N VAL A 24 -4.61 28.97 0.45
CA VAL A 24 -5.74 28.72 1.34
C VAL A 24 -5.62 27.30 1.91
N LYS A 25 -5.72 27.17 3.24
CA LYS A 25 -5.66 25.87 3.90
C LYS A 25 -6.94 25.06 3.60
N ALA A 26 -6.77 23.90 2.98
CA ALA A 26 -7.86 22.97 2.69
C ALA A 26 -8.44 22.33 3.97
N HIS A 27 -9.68 21.82 3.86
CA HIS A 27 -10.37 21.07 4.92
C HIS A 27 -10.39 21.78 6.28
N THR A 28 -10.77 23.06 6.26
CA THR A 28 -10.98 23.84 7.48
C THR A 28 -12.47 24.12 7.68
N ASP A 29 -12.92 24.20 8.93
CA ASP A 29 -14.28 24.63 9.28
C ASP A 29 -14.47 26.18 9.16
N SER A 30 -13.56 26.85 8.44
CA SER A 30 -13.59 28.29 8.26
C SER A 30 -14.72 28.69 7.30
N SER A 31 -15.55 29.62 7.72
CA SER A 31 -16.62 30.21 6.90
C SER A 31 -16.19 31.43 6.09
N SER A 32 -14.89 31.75 6.08
CA SER A 32 -14.34 32.87 5.31
C SER A 32 -14.59 32.71 3.81
N LEU A 33 -14.70 33.83 3.08
CA LEU A 33 -14.92 33.81 1.62
C LEU A 33 -13.88 32.95 0.86
N PRO A 34 -12.56 33.05 1.14
CA PRO A 34 -11.57 32.19 0.49
C PRO A 34 -11.75 30.70 0.81
N ALA A 35 -12.09 30.36 2.05
CA ALA A 35 -12.33 28.96 2.45
C ALA A 35 -13.56 28.39 1.75
N ARG A 36 -14.67 29.14 1.67
CA ARG A 36 -15.88 28.73 0.94
C ARG A 36 -15.63 28.54 -0.55
N ALA A 37 -14.86 29.44 -1.18
CA ALA A 37 -14.47 29.31 -2.58
C ALA A 37 -13.60 28.06 -2.81
N ASN A 38 -12.62 27.80 -1.93
CA ASN A 38 -11.78 26.60 -2.00
C ASN A 38 -12.62 25.32 -1.88
N THR A 39 -13.53 25.23 -0.89
CA THR A 39 -14.42 24.08 -0.71
C THR A 39 -15.30 23.83 -1.94
N LEU A 40 -15.79 24.88 -2.59
CA LEU A 40 -16.58 24.76 -3.82
C LEU A 40 -15.74 24.22 -4.98
N VAL A 41 -14.51 24.73 -5.17
CA VAL A 41 -13.61 24.25 -6.22
C VAL A 41 -13.17 22.80 -5.97
N ASP A 42 -12.89 22.45 -4.72
CA ASP A 42 -12.55 21.07 -4.32
C ASP A 42 -13.72 20.11 -4.60
N ALA A 43 -14.96 20.51 -4.31
CA ALA A 43 -16.15 19.72 -4.63
C ALA A 43 -16.31 19.51 -6.15
N ILE A 44 -16.14 20.56 -6.95
CA ILE A 44 -16.18 20.46 -8.42
C ILE A 44 -15.05 19.54 -8.94
N ALA A 45 -13.84 19.68 -8.41
CA ALA A 45 -12.72 18.83 -8.78
C ALA A 45 -12.98 17.37 -8.41
N HIS A 46 -13.56 17.11 -7.23
CA HIS A 46 -13.94 15.77 -6.79
C HIS A 46 -14.99 15.15 -7.72
N ASP A 47 -16.06 15.89 -8.02
CA ASP A 47 -17.13 15.45 -8.91
C ASP A 47 -16.64 15.23 -10.35
N SER A 48 -15.63 15.98 -10.80
CA SER A 48 -15.04 15.78 -12.13
C SER A 48 -14.35 14.42 -12.29
N HIS A 49 -13.85 13.83 -11.20
CA HIS A 49 -13.25 12.49 -11.23
C HIS A 49 -14.29 11.36 -11.33
N SER A 50 -15.54 11.61 -10.93
CA SER A 50 -16.64 10.63 -10.93
C SER A 50 -17.55 10.75 -12.16
N GLN A 51 -17.27 11.65 -13.10
CA GLN A 51 -18.03 11.79 -14.34
C GLN A 51 -17.88 10.55 -15.23
N VAL A 52 -19.03 9.95 -15.58
CA VAL A 52 -19.13 8.79 -16.49
C VAL A 52 -18.64 9.14 -17.90
N ILE A 53 -18.81 10.40 -18.31
CA ILE A 53 -18.32 10.92 -19.59
C ILE A 53 -16.95 11.53 -19.33
N ARG A 54 -15.89 10.90 -19.87
CA ARG A 54 -14.56 11.50 -19.80
C ARG A 54 -14.59 12.83 -20.53
N PRO A 55 -14.10 13.93 -19.93
CA PRO A 55 -13.98 15.20 -20.64
C PRO A 55 -13.13 14.98 -21.90
N TYR A 56 -13.43 15.75 -22.96
CA TYR A 56 -12.61 15.74 -24.16
C TYR A 56 -11.14 15.95 -23.77
N PRO A 57 -10.20 15.14 -24.29
CA PRO A 57 -8.81 15.29 -23.94
C PRO A 57 -8.38 16.71 -24.32
N VAL A 58 -8.08 17.52 -23.30
CA VAL A 58 -7.51 18.85 -23.51
C VAL A 58 -6.22 18.63 -24.30
N PRO A 59 -6.01 19.32 -25.43
CA PRO A 59 -4.77 19.18 -26.18
C PRO A 59 -3.62 19.46 -25.22
N TYR A 60 -2.66 18.53 -25.17
CA TYR A 60 -1.46 18.69 -24.37
C TYR A 60 -0.87 20.09 -24.66
N ALA A 61 -0.41 20.79 -23.62
CA ALA A 61 0.16 22.14 -23.71
C ALA A 61 1.49 22.14 -24.47
N THR A 62 1.40 21.82 -25.76
CA THR A 62 2.51 21.67 -26.70
C THR A 62 3.13 23.02 -27.04
N PHE A 63 2.38 24.10 -26.85
CA PHE A 63 2.78 25.47 -27.12
C PHE A 63 3.85 26.01 -26.14
N GLU A 64 4.09 25.36 -25.00
CA GLU A 64 5.18 25.70 -24.04
C GLU A 64 6.22 24.57 -23.88
N LEU A 65 6.24 23.62 -24.81
CA LEU A 65 7.31 22.63 -24.87
C LEU A 65 8.62 23.31 -25.32
N ASP A 66 9.75 22.73 -24.95
CA ASP A 66 11.03 23.16 -25.54
C ASP A 66 10.97 22.95 -27.06
N SER A 67 11.75 23.75 -27.80
CA SER A 67 11.88 23.61 -29.27
C SER A 67 12.27 22.20 -29.70
N PHE A 68 12.98 21.47 -28.83
CA PHE A 68 13.36 20.07 -29.02
C PHE A 68 12.91 19.24 -27.82
N VAL A 69 11.69 18.71 -27.88
CA VAL A 69 11.19 17.73 -26.91
C VAL A 69 11.18 16.33 -27.53
N LEU A 70 11.66 15.37 -26.76
CA LEU A 70 11.69 13.98 -27.17
C LEU A 70 10.27 13.40 -27.15
N TYR A 71 9.96 12.60 -28.17
CA TYR A 71 8.69 11.93 -28.33
C TYR A 71 8.88 10.43 -28.46
N SER A 72 8.06 9.66 -27.75
CA SER A 72 7.93 8.21 -27.97
C SER A 72 6.46 7.88 -28.25
N PRO A 73 6.14 6.98 -29.19
CA PRO A 73 4.75 6.57 -29.46
C PRO A 73 4.03 6.04 -28.21
N SER A 74 4.75 5.36 -27.31
CA SER A 74 4.22 4.79 -26.07
C SER A 74 4.12 5.81 -24.94
N LEU A 75 5.12 6.68 -24.79
CA LEU A 75 5.22 7.63 -23.65
C LEU A 75 4.79 9.07 -23.99
N LYS A 76 4.46 9.34 -25.25
CA LYS A 76 4.17 10.67 -25.80
C LYS A 76 5.36 11.63 -25.56
N PHE A 77 5.10 12.89 -25.22
CA PHE A 77 6.13 13.90 -25.00
C PHE A 77 6.83 13.68 -23.66
N ILE A 78 8.16 13.55 -23.71
CA ILE A 78 9.01 13.31 -22.56
C ILE A 78 9.52 14.65 -22.05
N GLU A 79 8.97 15.10 -20.92
CA GLU A 79 9.37 16.37 -20.29
C GLU A 79 10.40 16.21 -19.16
N CYS A 80 10.71 14.99 -18.76
CA CYS A 80 11.69 14.71 -17.72
C CYS A 80 13.11 14.56 -18.31
N PRO A 81 14.17 14.81 -17.51
CA PRO A 81 15.53 14.48 -17.89
C PRO A 81 15.66 13.01 -18.31
N LEU A 82 16.32 12.77 -19.45
CA LEU A 82 16.54 11.42 -19.99
C LEU A 82 17.13 10.43 -18.97
N PRO A 83 18.13 10.79 -18.14
CA PRO A 83 18.68 9.86 -17.17
C PRO A 83 17.63 9.36 -16.16
N LEU A 84 16.69 10.21 -15.73
CA LEU A 84 15.63 9.81 -14.82
C LEU A 84 14.63 8.87 -15.50
N LEU A 85 14.30 9.14 -16.75
CA LEU A 85 13.43 8.26 -17.53
C LEU A 85 14.07 6.89 -17.74
N LEU A 86 15.34 6.86 -18.14
CA LEU A 86 16.08 5.62 -18.37
C LEU A 86 16.20 4.81 -17.07
N THR A 87 16.55 5.45 -15.95
CA THR A 87 16.58 4.77 -14.65
C THR A 87 15.22 4.21 -14.28
N HIS A 88 14.13 4.96 -14.49
CA HIS A 88 12.78 4.46 -14.24
C HIS A 88 12.46 3.24 -15.11
N ILE A 89 12.65 3.32 -16.43
CA ILE A 89 12.39 2.22 -17.35
C ILE A 89 13.23 0.98 -16.99
N LEU A 90 14.52 1.16 -16.74
CA LEU A 90 15.42 0.07 -16.37
C LEU A 90 15.02 -0.54 -15.03
N SER A 91 14.65 0.28 -14.03
CA SER A 91 14.18 -0.22 -12.73
C SER A 91 12.87 -0.99 -12.84
N SER A 92 11.92 -0.51 -13.64
CA SER A 92 10.65 -1.19 -13.89
C SER A 92 10.85 -2.50 -14.66
N HIS A 93 11.73 -2.50 -15.66
CA HIS A 93 12.07 -3.71 -16.40
C HIS A 93 12.77 -4.74 -15.51
N THR A 94 13.71 -4.28 -14.68
CA THR A 94 14.41 -5.12 -13.71
C THR A 94 13.45 -5.68 -12.67
N ALA A 95 12.54 -4.86 -12.14
CA ALA A 95 11.52 -5.31 -11.17
C ALA A 95 10.47 -6.25 -11.78
N ALA A 96 10.21 -6.15 -13.08
CA ALA A 96 9.29 -7.03 -13.81
C ALA A 96 9.94 -8.34 -14.27
N ASP A 97 11.26 -8.45 -14.22
CA ASP A 97 11.99 -9.67 -14.58
C ASP A 97 11.74 -10.76 -13.53
N PRO A 98 11.16 -11.92 -13.90
CA PRO A 98 10.90 -13.00 -12.96
C PRO A 98 12.18 -13.64 -12.40
N THR A 99 13.33 -13.40 -13.03
CA THR A 99 14.66 -13.83 -12.57
C THR A 99 15.34 -12.78 -11.69
N PHE A 100 14.77 -11.57 -11.59
CA PHE A 100 15.27 -10.56 -10.69
C PHE A 100 14.97 -10.96 -9.24
N VAL A 101 16.05 -11.26 -8.54
CA VAL A 101 16.08 -11.64 -7.13
C VAL A 101 16.57 -10.41 -6.38
N PRO A 102 15.69 -9.63 -5.71
CA PRO A 102 16.10 -8.42 -4.97
C PRO A 102 17.17 -8.70 -3.91
N GLY A 103 17.27 -9.96 -3.47
CA GLY A 103 18.18 -10.44 -2.45
C GLY A 103 19.65 -10.60 -2.82
N ARG A 104 20.06 -10.51 -4.10
CA ARG A 104 21.51 -10.54 -4.45
C ARG A 104 22.18 -9.17 -4.34
N THR A 105 21.40 -8.10 -4.32
CA THR A 105 21.85 -6.70 -4.20
C THR A 105 21.05 -5.95 -3.16
N LEU A 106 20.67 -6.60 -2.04
CA LEU A 106 20.48 -5.87 -0.80
C LEU A 106 21.87 -5.47 -0.30
N THR A 107 22.38 -4.36 -0.82
CA THR A 107 23.56 -3.73 -0.24
C THR A 107 23.18 -3.29 1.17
N LEU A 108 23.67 -4.03 2.18
CA LEU A 108 23.54 -3.72 3.61
C LEU A 108 23.75 -2.23 3.99
N PRO A 109 24.57 -1.39 3.31
CA PRO A 109 24.82 -0.02 3.75
C PRO A 109 23.62 0.93 3.72
N LEU A 110 22.53 0.58 3.02
CA LEU A 110 21.31 1.40 2.96
C LEU A 110 20.28 1.05 4.05
N TYR A 111 20.53 -0.03 4.77
CA TYR A 111 19.72 -0.43 5.93
C TYR A 111 20.38 0.06 7.21
N ASP A 112 19.56 0.21 8.24
CA ASP A 112 20.04 0.46 9.58
C ASP A 112 21.06 -0.62 9.98
N LEU A 113 22.33 -0.22 10.12
CA LEU A 113 23.43 -1.10 10.54
C LEU A 113 23.49 -1.27 12.05
N HIS A 114 22.66 -0.55 12.80
CA HIS A 114 22.52 -0.81 14.21
C HIS A 114 21.96 -2.24 14.37
N ALA A 115 22.48 -2.97 15.36
CA ALA A 115 21.81 -4.18 15.80
C ALA A 115 20.34 -3.81 16.03
N PRO A 116 19.37 -4.63 15.57
CA PRO A 116 17.98 -4.40 15.90
C PRO A 116 17.94 -4.14 17.42
N PRO A 117 17.22 -3.10 17.89
CA PRO A 117 17.14 -2.83 19.31
C PRO A 117 16.84 -4.14 20.02
N ASP A 118 17.37 -4.36 21.24
CA ASP A 118 17.15 -5.67 21.89
C ASP A 118 15.66 -6.02 21.90
N HIS A 119 14.78 -5.01 22.00
CA HIS A 119 13.34 -5.18 22.07
C HIS A 119 12.47 -4.02 21.52
N PRO A 120 12.44 -3.66 20.23
CA PRO A 120 11.59 -2.53 19.80
C PRO A 120 10.09 -2.90 19.83
N TYR A 121 9.75 -4.19 19.71
CA TYR A 121 8.36 -4.68 19.65
C TYR A 121 8.14 -6.04 20.35
N VAL A 122 9.09 -6.50 21.17
CA VAL A 122 9.13 -7.89 21.66
C VAL A 122 8.69 -8.04 23.12
N ARG A 123 8.56 -6.92 23.87
CA ARG A 123 8.20 -6.97 25.30
C ARG A 123 6.71 -7.12 25.57
N THR A 124 5.86 -6.92 24.59
CA THR A 124 4.42 -7.19 24.73
C THR A 124 3.99 -8.23 23.70
N PRO A 125 3.28 -9.30 24.11
CA PRO A 125 2.71 -10.28 23.18
C PRO A 125 1.88 -9.62 22.06
N TYR A 126 1.26 -8.48 22.37
CA TYR A 126 0.47 -7.66 21.45
C TYR A 126 1.30 -6.98 20.35
N ALA A 127 2.54 -6.55 20.62
CA ALA A 127 3.40 -5.93 19.62
C ALA A 127 4.00 -6.96 18.67
N TYR A 128 4.33 -8.16 19.17
CA TYR A 128 4.78 -9.27 18.33
C TYR A 128 3.67 -9.78 17.39
N SER A 129 2.44 -9.93 17.90
CA SER A 129 1.31 -10.35 17.07
C SER A 129 0.95 -9.33 15.98
N ALA A 130 0.98 -8.03 16.31
CA ALA A 130 0.80 -6.96 15.33
C ALA A 130 1.87 -6.98 14.23
N LEU A 131 3.13 -7.25 14.59
CA LEU A 131 4.25 -7.37 13.66
C LEU A 131 4.09 -8.58 12.74
N VAL A 132 3.71 -9.74 13.27
CA VAL A 132 3.43 -10.95 12.46
C VAL A 132 2.28 -10.69 11.49
N GLN A 133 1.21 -10.03 11.95
CA GLN A 133 0.08 -9.66 11.09
C GLN A 133 0.48 -8.67 10.00
N LEU A 134 1.29 -7.65 10.33
CA LEU A 134 1.79 -6.68 9.36
C LEU A 134 2.62 -7.38 8.27
N TYR A 135 3.57 -8.23 8.67
CA TYR A 135 4.40 -8.97 7.71
C TYR A 135 3.59 -9.98 6.89
N ALA A 136 2.58 -10.64 7.48
CA ALA A 136 1.71 -11.53 6.74
C ALA A 136 0.93 -10.76 5.66
N ARG A 137 0.34 -9.60 6.02
CA ARG A 137 -0.43 -8.74 5.11
C ARG A 137 0.40 -8.10 4.01
N SER A 138 1.64 -7.72 4.31
CA SER A 138 2.55 -7.18 3.30
C SER A 138 3.23 -8.27 2.45
N ARG A 139 2.88 -9.55 2.64
CA ARG A 139 3.53 -10.72 2.02
C ARG A 139 5.03 -10.78 2.28
N GLN A 140 5.43 -10.27 3.43
CA GLN A 140 6.82 -10.23 3.88
C GLN A 140 7.12 -11.21 5.01
N LEU A 141 6.11 -11.94 5.50
CA LEU A 141 6.32 -13.00 6.47
C LEU A 141 7.26 -14.06 5.90
N ASP A 142 8.30 -14.34 6.67
CA ASP A 142 9.48 -15.09 6.24
C ASP A 142 9.23 -16.61 6.21
N SER A 143 8.31 -17.02 5.36
CA SER A 143 7.97 -18.43 5.09
C SER A 143 8.90 -19.03 4.02
N ALA A 144 9.04 -20.35 3.97
CA ALA A 144 9.92 -21.00 3.00
C ALA A 144 9.54 -20.68 1.54
N SER A 145 8.23 -20.51 1.24
CA SER A 145 7.78 -20.06 -0.09
C SER A 145 8.26 -18.64 -0.43
N VAL A 146 8.20 -17.71 0.53
CA VAL A 146 8.68 -16.33 0.37
C VAL A 146 10.19 -16.29 0.25
N ARG A 147 10.92 -17.07 1.06
CA ARG A 147 12.38 -17.19 0.95
C ARG A 147 12.82 -17.77 -0.39
N PHE A 148 12.13 -18.81 -0.87
CA PHE A 148 12.39 -19.38 -2.19
C PHE A 148 12.16 -18.35 -3.29
N ALA A 149 11.02 -17.65 -3.27
CA ALA A 149 10.75 -16.58 -4.24
C ALA A 149 11.79 -15.45 -4.19
N ARG A 150 12.33 -15.14 -3.00
CA ARG A 150 13.30 -14.05 -2.80
C ARG A 150 14.74 -14.40 -3.07
N MET A 151 15.16 -15.65 -2.85
CA MET A 151 16.58 -16.04 -2.83
C MET A 151 16.88 -17.27 -3.70
N GLY A 152 15.89 -18.10 -3.99
CA GLY A 152 16.03 -19.32 -4.80
C GLY A 152 16.93 -20.41 -4.21
N ASN A 153 17.50 -20.19 -3.02
CA ASN A 153 18.48 -21.07 -2.39
C ASN A 153 17.89 -22.01 -1.32
N VAL A 154 16.57 -21.94 -1.09
CA VAL A 154 15.86 -22.79 -0.14
C VAL A 154 14.69 -23.49 -0.82
N SER A 155 14.34 -24.68 -0.35
CA SER A 155 13.14 -25.38 -0.79
C SER A 155 11.87 -24.61 -0.39
N PRO A 156 10.86 -24.46 -1.28
CA PRO A 156 9.59 -23.80 -0.94
C PRO A 156 8.63 -24.70 -0.16
N TRP A 157 8.99 -25.97 0.03
CA TRP A 157 8.18 -26.97 0.74
C TRP A 157 8.13 -26.69 2.24
N CYS A 158 7.04 -27.10 2.89
CA CYS A 158 6.88 -26.98 4.34
C CYS A 158 8.03 -27.64 5.11
N GLN A 159 8.75 -26.84 5.90
CA GLN A 159 9.86 -27.35 6.72
C GLN A 159 9.40 -28.20 7.91
N PHE A 160 8.08 -28.24 8.16
CA PHE A 160 7.45 -29.02 9.23
C PHE A 160 6.86 -30.36 8.76
N GLY A 161 7.24 -30.83 7.56
CA GLY A 161 6.90 -32.16 7.07
C GLY A 161 5.53 -32.29 6.40
N CYS A 162 4.95 -31.19 5.91
CA CYS A 162 3.74 -31.24 5.09
C CYS A 162 4.08 -31.31 3.60
N GLU A 163 3.32 -32.07 2.82
CA GLU A 163 3.47 -32.20 1.35
C GLU A 163 2.84 -31.03 0.60
N CYS A 164 3.17 -29.80 0.98
CA CYS A 164 2.69 -28.59 0.32
C CYS A 164 3.66 -27.43 0.56
N LEU A 165 3.44 -26.33 -0.17
CA LEU A 165 4.25 -25.13 -0.06
C LEU A 165 4.07 -24.47 1.30
N GLU A 166 5.17 -24.00 1.89
CA GLU A 166 5.13 -23.25 3.14
C GLU A 166 4.66 -21.82 2.89
N THR A 167 3.35 -21.64 2.76
CA THR A 167 2.74 -20.31 2.69
C THR A 167 2.29 -19.85 4.07
N PRO A 168 2.11 -18.54 4.32
CA PRO A 168 1.48 -18.06 5.55
C PRO A 168 0.13 -18.75 5.81
N HIS A 169 -0.70 -18.88 4.77
CA HIS A 169 -1.98 -19.59 4.86
C HIS A 169 -1.79 -21.06 5.27
N HIS A 170 -0.80 -21.76 4.70
CA HIS A 170 -0.48 -23.12 5.13
C HIS A 170 -0.13 -23.15 6.63
N LEU A 171 0.80 -22.30 7.09
CA LEU A 171 1.26 -22.27 8.49
C LEU A 171 0.10 -22.00 9.46
N PHE A 172 -0.77 -21.03 9.16
CA PHE A 172 -1.81 -20.56 10.07
C PHE A 172 -3.17 -21.25 9.95
N ALA A 173 -3.47 -21.98 8.88
CA ALA A 173 -4.76 -22.65 8.71
C ALA A 173 -4.65 -24.18 8.54
N LYS A 174 -3.55 -24.69 7.94
CA LYS A 174 -3.49 -26.08 7.46
C LYS A 174 -2.40 -26.95 8.10
N CYS A 175 -1.27 -26.37 8.48
CA CYS A 175 -0.08 -27.11 8.86
C CYS A 175 -0.34 -28.04 10.05
N ARG A 176 -0.05 -29.34 9.91
CA ARG A 176 -0.34 -30.33 10.96
C ARG A 176 0.43 -30.04 12.25
N ARG A 177 1.66 -29.54 12.13
CA ARG A 177 2.52 -29.19 13.26
C ARG A 177 1.90 -28.19 14.22
N PHE A 178 1.05 -27.29 13.73
CA PHE A 178 0.42 -26.22 14.49
C PHE A 178 -1.08 -26.48 14.77
N ALA A 179 -1.59 -27.69 14.53
CA ALA A 179 -3.01 -27.99 14.69
C ALA A 179 -3.52 -27.76 16.13
N GLU A 180 -2.79 -28.27 17.14
CA GLU A 180 -3.14 -28.08 18.55
C GLU A 180 -3.11 -26.60 18.95
N THR A 181 -2.08 -25.87 18.50
CA THR A 181 -1.95 -24.44 18.74
C THR A 181 -3.13 -23.67 18.14
N ARG A 182 -3.55 -24.00 16.91
CA ARG A 182 -4.72 -23.38 16.27
C ARG A 182 -6.00 -23.61 17.06
N ILE A 183 -6.24 -24.84 17.53
CA ILE A 183 -7.43 -25.16 18.33
C ILE A 183 -7.43 -24.33 19.62
N LYS A 184 -6.30 -24.34 20.35
CA LYS A 184 -6.17 -23.59 21.60
C LYS A 184 -6.36 -22.08 21.39
N SER A 185 -5.64 -21.51 20.43
CA SER A 185 -5.72 -20.07 20.12
C SER A 185 -7.10 -19.68 19.57
N SER A 186 -7.76 -20.54 18.79
CA SER A 186 -9.13 -20.28 18.34
C SER A 186 -10.10 -20.18 19.51
N GLN A 187 -9.99 -21.09 20.48
CA GLN A 187 -10.84 -21.08 21.67
C GLN A 187 -10.57 -19.82 22.50
N GLU A 188 -9.29 -19.50 22.75
CA GLU A 188 -8.88 -18.32 23.51
C GLU A 188 -9.37 -17.01 22.86
N VAL A 189 -9.29 -16.90 21.52
CA VAL A 189 -9.80 -15.73 20.79
C VAL A 189 -11.31 -15.61 20.92
N VAL A 190 -12.06 -16.72 20.81
CA VAL A 190 -13.51 -16.72 20.95
C VAL A 190 -13.92 -16.32 22.38
N ASP A 191 -13.28 -16.90 23.39
CA ASP A 191 -13.59 -16.62 24.80
C ASP A 191 -13.29 -15.18 25.17
N THR A 192 -12.11 -14.69 24.77
CA THR A 192 -11.69 -13.29 25.00
C THR A 192 -12.61 -12.32 24.28
N THR A 193 -12.95 -12.60 23.01
CA THR A 193 -13.83 -11.74 22.22
C THR A 193 -15.23 -11.70 22.84
N SER A 194 -15.75 -12.84 23.29
CA SER A 194 -17.04 -12.94 23.98
C SER A 194 -17.06 -12.09 25.25
N MET A 195 -16.03 -12.23 26.09
CA MET A 195 -15.88 -11.45 27.32
C MET A 195 -15.86 -9.93 27.04
N LEU A 196 -15.04 -9.48 26.08
CA LEU A 196 -14.94 -8.06 25.71
C LEU A 196 -16.26 -7.49 25.16
N LEU A 197 -16.99 -8.28 24.35
CA LEU A 197 -18.27 -7.86 23.78
C LEU A 197 -19.37 -7.74 24.85
N CYS A 198 -19.35 -8.62 25.84
CA CYS A 198 -20.21 -8.56 27.03
C CYS A 198 -19.91 -7.31 27.88
N GLU A 199 -18.63 -7.04 28.17
CA GLU A 199 -18.21 -5.85 28.92
C GLU A 199 -18.59 -4.55 28.20
N ALA A 200 -18.43 -4.51 26.87
CA ALA A 200 -18.79 -3.37 26.04
C ALA A 200 -20.30 -3.19 25.82
N LYS A 201 -21.16 -4.08 26.37
CA LYS A 201 -22.63 -4.04 26.24
C LYS A 201 -23.11 -3.89 24.79
N THR A 202 -22.47 -4.64 23.89
CA THR A 202 -22.76 -4.58 22.45
C THR A 202 -24.11 -5.23 22.10
N THR A 203 -24.69 -4.84 20.96
CA THR A 203 -25.96 -5.44 20.50
C THR A 203 -25.75 -6.88 20.03
N ILE A 204 -26.78 -7.73 20.17
CA ILE A 204 -26.74 -9.15 19.76
C ILE A 204 -26.23 -9.32 18.33
N ARG A 205 -26.74 -8.50 17.40
CA ARG A 205 -26.32 -8.53 15.99
C ARG A 205 -24.83 -8.23 15.81
N THR A 206 -24.29 -7.28 16.57
CA THR A 206 -22.86 -6.94 16.55
C THR A 206 -22.03 -8.08 17.14
N THR A 207 -22.49 -8.66 18.24
CA THR A 207 -21.82 -9.78 18.92
C THR A 207 -21.70 -10.99 18.00
N ASP A 208 -22.78 -11.35 17.30
CA ASP A 208 -22.79 -12.51 16.40
C ASP A 208 -21.81 -12.34 15.23
N VAL A 209 -21.70 -11.14 14.66
CA VAL A 209 -20.76 -10.86 13.55
C VAL A 209 -19.30 -11.03 13.99
N TYR A 210 -18.94 -10.48 15.16
CA TYR A 210 -17.58 -10.59 15.68
C TYR A 210 -17.23 -12.02 16.11
N LEU A 211 -18.13 -12.71 16.80
CA LEU A 211 -17.92 -14.11 17.18
C LEU A 211 -17.87 -15.05 15.97
N HIS A 212 -18.65 -14.77 14.91
CA HIS A 212 -18.56 -15.51 13.66
C HIS A 212 -17.18 -15.38 13.03
N SER A 213 -16.62 -14.17 13.00
CA SER A 213 -15.28 -13.90 12.47
C SER A 213 -14.19 -14.54 13.34
N ALA A 214 -14.30 -14.42 14.67
CA ALA A 214 -13.37 -15.01 15.63
C ALA A 214 -13.25 -16.55 15.48
N ARG A 215 -14.38 -17.24 15.32
CA ARG A 215 -14.43 -18.70 15.13
C ARG A 215 -13.77 -19.18 13.84
N ARG A 216 -13.62 -18.30 12.85
CA ARG A 216 -13.11 -18.63 11.52
C ARG A 216 -11.68 -18.14 11.26
N LEU A 217 -11.05 -17.47 12.22
CA LEU A 217 -9.72 -16.89 12.08
C LEU A 217 -8.63 -17.93 11.73
N PHE A 218 -8.72 -19.13 12.30
CA PHE A 218 -7.75 -20.23 12.11
C PHE A 218 -8.29 -21.37 11.23
N VAL A 219 -9.43 -21.16 10.57
CA VAL A 219 -10.08 -22.13 9.69
C VAL A 219 -9.84 -21.73 8.25
N ASP A 220 -9.72 -22.72 7.35
CA ASP A 220 -9.60 -22.52 5.91
C ASP A 220 -10.95 -22.06 5.32
N ASP A 221 -11.27 -20.77 5.52
CA ASP A 221 -12.48 -20.13 5.00
C ASP A 221 -12.09 -18.92 4.15
N ALA A 222 -12.42 -18.99 2.85
CA ALA A 222 -12.14 -17.94 1.87
C ALA A 222 -12.84 -16.60 2.17
N SER A 223 -13.88 -16.59 3.03
CA SER A 223 -14.56 -15.36 3.44
C SER A 223 -13.82 -14.57 4.54
N VAL A 224 -12.98 -15.24 5.34
CA VAL A 224 -12.18 -14.62 6.42
C VAL A 224 -10.71 -14.50 6.03
N TRP A 225 -10.23 -15.42 5.20
CA TRP A 225 -8.92 -15.36 4.57
C TRP A 225 -8.98 -14.64 3.21
N PRO A 226 -8.75 -13.32 3.23
CA PRO A 226 -8.01 -12.69 2.17
C PRO A 226 -6.99 -11.73 2.79
N LEU A 227 -5.72 -12.16 2.90
CA LEU A 227 -4.61 -11.22 3.12
C LEU A 227 -3.78 -11.14 1.84
#